data_AF-A0A7J7IIL7-F1
#
_entry.id   AF-A0A7J7IIL7-F1
#
_cell.length_a   1.000
_cell.length_b   1.000
_cell.length_c   1.000
_cell.angle_alpha   90.00
_cell.angle_beta   90.00
_cell.angle_gamma   90.00
#
_symmetry.space_group_name_H-M   'P 1'
#
loop_
_entity.id
_entity.type
_entity.pdbx_description
1 polymer ?
#
loop_
_entity_poly.entity_id
_entity_poly.type
_entity_poly.pdbx_seq_one_letter_code
_entity_poly.pdbx_strand_id
1 'polypeptide(L)'
;MERSEQGIRKPRKSKLQTLTEVAKARLREEQRRKQQQREEAAPERMDADQHSVALPDQQRMPIDASKAPVMDQATASEERVLGDAAAGVPTERSNVEDQQRVTTADRARRDSLYDYLDEIRRYELIEHEEEVALAREIQELNRMEEKRQDLEKRLRRPPTHHEWAQALKLGSVAALQEALARGHRARNRLVTSNLRLVNAIVNRFTRRAETLGITTSDLMQEGSIGLIRAAERFDGSRGYRFSTFASWWIRASIFRTMDEASRLIRLPSRVTDAYQRLRKLRRALSTELGREPSEQELADQAGMTPDKVRFVFEQVNRQVLSYDRGIDTSEDPDPDSSSFVESIADPRDEEELVDSFMKDAVLGLLRSVLSDREIFVLTLRFGLEDDEPKTLQEVASILKVSKERVRQISFGALAKLRKSSTAERLRTEFAEYF
;
A
#
# COMPACT_ATOMS: atom_id res chain seq x y z
N MET A 1 54.35 20.23 -56.76
CA MET A 1 54.04 21.47 -56.03
C MET A 1 52.55 21.47 -55.77
N GLU A 2 52.18 21.50 -54.49
CA GLU A 2 51.12 22.31 -53.85
C GLU A 2 49.71 22.40 -54.48
N ARG A 3 48.60 22.44 -53.73
CA ARG A 3 48.34 22.17 -52.29
C ARG A 3 46.83 21.85 -52.15
N SER A 4 46.49 21.22 -51.02
CA SER A 4 45.20 21.15 -50.31
C SER A 4 44.24 22.35 -50.55
N GLU A 5 42.91 22.25 -50.43
CA GLU A 5 42.15 21.78 -49.25
C GLU A 5 40.72 21.24 -49.56
N GLN A 6 40.09 20.63 -48.54
CA GLN A 6 38.78 19.96 -48.61
C GLN A 6 37.60 20.86 -48.19
N GLY A 7 36.39 20.51 -48.67
CA GLY A 7 35.17 21.29 -48.50
C GLY A 7 34.52 21.37 -47.12
N ILE A 8 33.44 22.15 -47.05
CA ILE A 8 32.57 22.30 -45.87
C ILE A 8 31.13 21.91 -46.24
N ARG A 9 30.61 20.88 -45.56
CA ARG A 9 29.20 20.43 -45.66
C ARG A 9 28.27 21.32 -44.84
N LYS A 10 27.07 21.62 -45.35
CA LYS A 10 25.98 22.27 -44.59
C LYS A 10 25.23 21.26 -43.69
N PRO A 11 25.03 21.60 -42.41
CA PRO A 11 23.78 21.25 -41.69
C PRO A 11 23.38 22.38 -40.70
N ARG A 12 22.29 22.39 -39.91
CA ARG A 12 21.07 21.58 -39.76
C ARG A 12 19.85 22.54 -39.73
N LYS A 13 18.84 22.42 -40.62
CA LYS A 13 17.55 23.18 -40.49
C LYS A 13 16.66 22.67 -39.32
N SER A 14 16.99 21.52 -38.73
CA SER A 14 16.14 20.83 -37.74
C SER A 14 16.09 21.48 -36.35
N LYS A 15 17.17 22.10 -35.85
CA LYS A 15 17.18 22.72 -34.50
C LYS A 15 16.20 23.89 -34.34
N LEU A 16 15.83 24.57 -35.43
CA LEU A 16 14.82 25.65 -35.41
C LEU A 16 13.38 25.13 -35.32
N GLN A 17 13.11 23.95 -35.86
CA GLN A 17 11.80 23.30 -35.79
C GLN A 17 11.55 22.70 -34.39
N THR A 18 12.56 22.09 -33.77
CA THR A 18 12.43 21.55 -32.40
C THR A 18 12.21 22.66 -31.37
N LEU A 19 12.88 23.82 -31.51
CA LEU A 19 12.66 24.96 -30.61
C LEU A 19 11.26 25.59 -30.76
N THR A 20 10.65 25.55 -31.95
CA THR A 20 9.27 26.04 -32.13
C THR A 20 8.22 25.06 -31.62
N GLU A 21 8.47 23.75 -31.69
CA GLU A 21 7.62 22.73 -31.05
C GLU A 21 7.65 22.83 -29.52
N VAL A 22 8.84 22.95 -28.91
CA VAL A 22 8.99 23.11 -27.45
C VAL A 22 8.32 24.40 -26.94
N ALA A 23 8.42 25.51 -27.69
CA ALA A 23 7.71 26.75 -27.35
C ALA A 23 6.18 26.61 -27.39
N LYS A 24 5.63 25.88 -28.39
CA LYS A 24 4.19 25.58 -28.48
C LYS A 24 3.72 24.60 -27.40
N ALA A 25 4.56 23.64 -27.00
CA ALA A 25 4.26 22.72 -25.91
C ALA A 25 4.10 23.46 -24.58
N ARG A 26 5.07 24.32 -24.22
CA ARG A 26 5.00 25.15 -23.00
C ARG A 26 3.80 26.08 -22.98
N LEU A 27 3.43 26.68 -24.12
CA LEU A 27 2.24 27.53 -24.21
C LEU A 27 0.92 26.74 -23.99
N ARG A 28 0.84 25.50 -24.49
CA ARG A 28 -0.30 24.60 -24.25
C ARG A 28 -0.38 24.12 -22.80
N GLU A 29 0.76 23.90 -22.17
CA GLU A 29 0.86 23.51 -20.76
C GLU A 29 0.44 24.66 -19.82
N GLU A 30 0.85 25.89 -20.13
CA GLU A 30 0.41 27.09 -19.41
C GLU A 30 -1.10 27.35 -19.58
N GLN A 31 -1.65 27.12 -20.78
CA GLN A 31 -3.08 27.19 -21.02
C GLN A 31 -3.85 26.08 -20.28
N ARG A 32 -3.32 24.85 -20.21
CA ARG A 32 -3.90 23.77 -19.40
C ARG A 32 -3.90 24.10 -17.91
N ARG A 33 -2.82 24.65 -17.35
CA ARG A 33 -2.80 25.13 -15.96
C ARG A 33 -3.84 26.22 -15.70
N LYS A 34 -3.98 27.19 -16.61
CA LYS A 34 -5.01 28.24 -16.52
C LYS A 34 -6.45 27.73 -16.72
N GLN A 35 -6.62 26.57 -17.36
CA GLN A 35 -7.92 25.91 -17.50
C GLN A 35 -8.26 25.06 -16.27
N GLN A 36 -7.31 24.31 -15.70
CA GLN A 36 -7.47 23.59 -14.43
C GLN A 36 -7.79 24.56 -13.27
N GLN A 37 -7.09 25.69 -13.18
CA GLN A 37 -7.39 26.75 -12.20
C GLN A 37 -8.75 27.45 -12.42
N ARG A 38 -9.39 27.27 -13.59
CA ARG A 38 -10.76 27.70 -13.85
C ARG A 38 -11.79 26.62 -13.52
N GLU A 39 -11.43 25.34 -13.65
CA GLU A 39 -12.26 24.19 -13.31
C GLU A 39 -12.33 23.97 -11.78
N GLU A 40 -11.27 24.24 -11.02
CA GLU A 40 -11.28 24.20 -9.55
C GLU A 40 -12.07 25.36 -8.88
N ALA A 41 -12.58 26.33 -9.64
CA ALA A 41 -13.12 27.60 -9.13
C ALA A 41 -14.62 27.84 -9.37
N ALA A 42 -15.41 26.80 -9.69
CA ALA A 42 -16.85 26.93 -9.96
C ALA A 42 -17.72 26.04 -9.02
N PRO A 43 -18.78 26.59 -8.37
CA PRO A 43 -19.68 25.82 -7.52
C PRO A 43 -20.82 25.13 -8.29
N GLU A 44 -21.41 24.11 -7.65
CA GLU A 44 -22.42 23.17 -8.15
C GLU A 44 -23.64 23.79 -8.87
N ARG A 45 -24.13 23.14 -9.95
CA ARG A 45 -25.56 22.98 -10.30
C ARG A 45 -25.85 21.68 -11.05
N MET A 46 -27.11 21.24 -10.94
CA MET A 46 -27.75 20.00 -11.47
C MET A 46 -27.96 20.07 -13.02
N ASP A 47 -28.36 19.04 -13.79
CA ASP A 47 -29.17 17.83 -13.55
C ASP A 47 -28.84 16.66 -14.52
N ALA A 48 -29.28 15.45 -14.12
CA ALA A 48 -29.68 14.25 -14.91
C ALA A 48 -29.05 13.91 -16.29
N ASP A 49 -28.57 12.66 -16.43
CA ASP A 49 -29.34 11.66 -17.20
C ASP A 49 -29.05 10.19 -16.77
N GLN A 50 -29.95 9.26 -17.11
CA GLN A 50 -30.06 7.94 -16.46
C GLN A 50 -29.50 6.78 -17.30
N HIS A 51 -28.47 6.07 -16.80
CA HIS A 51 -28.26 4.63 -17.07
C HIS A 51 -27.32 3.99 -16.01
N SER A 52 -27.89 3.57 -14.88
CA SER A 52 -27.15 2.93 -13.78
C SER A 52 -27.10 1.40 -13.92
N VAL A 53 -25.99 0.86 -14.45
CA VAL A 53 -25.63 -0.54 -14.22
C VAL A 53 -24.98 -0.65 -12.85
N ALA A 54 -25.74 -1.10 -11.86
CA ALA A 54 -25.31 -1.14 -10.46
C ALA A 54 -24.23 -2.19 -10.22
N LEU A 55 -23.05 -1.76 -9.72
CA LEU A 55 -22.11 -2.67 -9.06
C LEU A 55 -22.59 -2.95 -7.62
N PRO A 56 -22.44 -4.18 -7.11
CA PRO A 56 -22.72 -4.49 -5.71
C PRO A 56 -21.65 -3.87 -4.79
N ASP A 57 -22.12 -3.02 -3.90
CA ASP A 57 -21.34 -2.35 -2.88
C ASP A 57 -20.91 -3.33 -1.77
N GLN A 58 -19.60 -3.63 -1.67
CA GLN A 58 -19.06 -4.62 -0.72
C GLN A 58 -19.15 -4.19 0.76
N GLN A 59 -19.71 -3.02 1.07
CA GLN A 59 -19.87 -2.51 2.43
C GLN A 59 -21.27 -2.72 3.05
N ARG A 60 -22.22 -3.36 2.34
CA ARG A 60 -23.49 -3.80 2.93
C ARG A 60 -23.54 -5.32 3.09
N MET A 61 -23.13 -5.78 4.26
CA MET A 61 -23.51 -7.14 4.71
C MET A 61 -25.02 -7.17 4.94
N PRO A 62 -25.74 -8.24 4.53
CA PRO A 62 -27.12 -8.40 4.92
C PRO A 62 -27.20 -8.56 6.45
N ILE A 63 -27.85 -7.60 7.10
CA ILE A 63 -28.35 -7.72 8.49
C ILE A 63 -29.43 -8.85 8.55
N ASP A 64 -29.97 -9.18 7.37
CA ASP A 64 -30.82 -10.32 7.01
C ASP A 64 -30.32 -11.72 7.42
N ALA A 65 -30.70 -12.18 8.61
CA ALA A 65 -30.64 -13.57 9.08
C ALA A 65 -30.89 -14.65 8.03
N SER A 66 -31.94 -14.47 7.23
CA SER A 66 -32.43 -15.41 6.23
C SER A 66 -31.62 -15.44 4.93
N LYS A 67 -30.65 -14.52 4.80
CA LYS A 67 -29.78 -14.36 3.62
C LYS A 67 -28.32 -14.71 3.88
N ALA A 68 -28.06 -15.58 4.86
CA ALA A 68 -26.85 -16.39 4.80
C ALA A 68 -26.87 -17.15 3.46
N PRO A 69 -25.83 -17.05 2.61
CA PRO A 69 -25.86 -17.72 1.32
C PRO A 69 -25.96 -19.23 1.52
N VAL A 70 -27.02 -19.82 0.97
CA VAL A 70 -27.10 -21.28 0.76
C VAL A 70 -25.82 -21.67 0.03
N MET A 71 -25.10 -22.67 0.55
CA MET A 71 -23.78 -23.04 0.04
C MET A 71 -23.85 -23.36 -1.45
N ASP A 72 -23.24 -22.49 -2.26
CA ASP A 72 -23.02 -22.78 -3.67
C ASP A 72 -22.04 -23.96 -3.78
N GLN A 73 -22.40 -24.95 -4.59
CA GLN A 73 -21.74 -26.25 -4.67
C GLN A 73 -20.31 -26.15 -5.23
N ALA A 74 -19.95 -24.98 -5.79
CA ALA A 74 -18.59 -24.63 -6.21
C ALA A 74 -17.54 -24.70 -5.07
N THR A 75 -17.93 -24.62 -3.79
CA THR A 75 -16.98 -24.81 -2.67
C THR A 75 -16.72 -26.29 -2.33
N ALA A 76 -17.68 -27.18 -2.59
CA ALA A 76 -17.48 -28.63 -2.44
C ALA A 76 -16.48 -29.19 -3.48
N SER A 77 -16.26 -28.46 -4.58
CA SER A 77 -15.21 -28.76 -5.57
C SER A 77 -13.79 -28.63 -4.99
N GLU A 78 -13.59 -27.74 -4.01
CA GLU A 78 -12.28 -27.58 -3.33
C GLU A 78 -12.04 -28.67 -2.27
N GLU A 79 -13.09 -29.27 -1.72
CA GLU A 79 -12.97 -30.44 -0.82
C GLU A 79 -12.66 -31.74 -1.61
N ARG A 80 -13.21 -31.92 -2.82
CA ARG A 80 -13.02 -33.15 -3.60
C ARG A 80 -11.62 -33.36 -4.17
N VAL A 81 -10.87 -32.30 -4.50
CA VAL A 81 -9.54 -32.41 -5.12
C VAL A 81 -8.42 -32.74 -4.10
N LEU A 82 -8.74 -32.73 -2.80
CA LEU A 82 -7.82 -33.09 -1.71
C LEU A 82 -8.25 -34.37 -0.96
N GLY A 83 -9.25 -35.10 -1.47
CA GLY A 83 -9.92 -36.19 -0.76
C GLY A 83 -9.28 -37.58 -0.86
N ASP A 84 -8.26 -37.79 -1.70
CA ASP A 84 -7.78 -39.13 -2.10
C ASP A 84 -6.36 -39.47 -1.62
N ALA A 85 -5.99 -38.99 -0.43
CA ALA A 85 -4.69 -39.27 0.20
C ALA A 85 -4.84 -39.71 1.68
N ALA A 86 -5.97 -40.34 2.02
CA ALA A 86 -6.32 -40.77 3.38
C ALA A 86 -6.40 -42.30 3.52
N ALA A 87 -5.34 -43.01 3.11
CA ALA A 87 -5.17 -44.43 3.40
C ALA A 87 -3.70 -44.75 3.70
N GLY A 88 -3.44 -45.23 4.91
CA GLY A 88 -2.09 -45.58 5.39
C GLY A 88 -1.55 -44.61 6.43
N VAL A 89 -1.61 -45.00 7.70
CA VAL A 89 -0.79 -44.43 8.76
C VAL A 89 0.63 -44.98 8.59
N PRO A 90 1.66 -44.16 8.30
CA PRO A 90 3.04 -44.61 8.33
C PRO A 90 3.52 -44.54 9.77
N THR A 91 3.71 -45.69 10.40
CA THR A 91 4.36 -45.79 11.72
C THR A 91 5.74 -45.17 11.68
N GLU A 92 6.03 -44.21 12.57
CA GLU A 92 7.31 -43.49 12.63
C GLU A 92 8.51 -44.42 12.78
N ARG A 93 9.29 -44.60 11.70
CA ARG A 93 10.66 -45.11 11.72
C ARG A 93 11.49 -44.56 10.55
N SER A 94 12.06 -43.37 10.70
CA SER A 94 13.16 -42.92 9.84
C SER A 94 13.97 -41.76 10.44
N ASN A 95 15.29 -41.99 10.49
CA ASN A 95 16.41 -41.04 10.40
C ASN A 95 16.57 -39.93 11.47
N VAL A 96 17.77 -39.90 12.06
CA VAL A 96 18.16 -39.10 13.22
C VAL A 96 18.92 -37.81 12.84
N GLU A 97 19.25 -37.60 11.56
CA GLU A 97 20.39 -36.74 11.19
C GLU A 97 20.05 -35.33 10.66
N ASP A 98 18.78 -35.00 10.37
CA ASP A 98 18.39 -33.70 9.77
C ASP A 98 17.87 -32.62 10.76
N GLN A 99 18.12 -32.77 12.06
CA GLN A 99 17.57 -31.84 13.08
C GLN A 99 18.45 -30.61 13.39
N GLN A 100 19.64 -30.48 12.79
CA GLN A 100 20.63 -29.47 13.18
C GLN A 100 20.61 -28.18 12.33
N ARG A 101 19.47 -27.46 12.34
CA ARG A 101 19.42 -26.02 11.96
C ARG A 101 18.17 -25.25 12.42
N VAL A 102 17.46 -25.71 13.45
CA VAL A 102 16.36 -24.95 14.07
C VAL A 102 16.94 -23.85 14.97
N THR A 103 16.63 -22.58 14.69
CA THR A 103 17.13 -21.47 15.51
C THR A 103 16.50 -21.50 16.91
N THR A 104 17.19 -20.93 17.90
CA THR A 104 16.66 -20.79 19.27
C THR A 104 15.36 -19.97 19.30
N ALA A 105 15.23 -18.98 18.41
CA ALA A 105 14.00 -18.20 18.24
C ALA A 105 12.84 -19.06 17.70
N ASP A 106 13.08 -19.97 16.75
CA ASP A 106 12.03 -20.85 16.21
C ASP A 106 11.64 -21.97 17.19
N ARG A 107 12.46 -22.23 18.22
CA ARG A 107 12.09 -23.09 19.35
C ARG A 107 11.15 -22.33 20.29
N ALA A 108 11.58 -21.17 20.79
CA ALA A 108 10.77 -20.30 21.66
C ALA A 108 9.43 -19.87 21.03
N ARG A 109 9.38 -19.64 19.71
CA ARG A 109 8.12 -19.36 18.97
C ARG A 109 7.17 -20.54 18.93
N ARG A 110 7.68 -21.78 18.83
CA ARG A 110 6.85 -22.99 18.93
C ARG A 110 6.33 -23.15 20.35
N ASP A 111 7.20 -22.96 21.35
CA ASP A 111 6.84 -23.06 22.77
C ASP A 111 5.68 -22.08 23.11
N SER A 112 5.76 -20.82 22.67
CA SER A 112 4.69 -19.83 22.84
C SER A 112 3.36 -20.20 22.18
N LEU A 113 3.36 -20.97 21.08
CA LEU A 113 2.12 -21.46 20.46
C LEU A 113 1.56 -22.66 21.23
N TYR A 114 2.41 -23.56 21.73
CA TYR A 114 1.97 -24.68 22.54
C TYR A 114 1.38 -24.25 23.88
N ASP A 115 1.97 -23.25 24.55
CA ASP A 115 1.42 -22.66 25.78
C ASP A 115 -0.01 -22.13 25.56
N TYR A 116 -0.24 -21.40 24.48
CA TYR A 116 -1.57 -20.92 24.09
C TYR A 116 -2.52 -22.08 23.77
N LEU A 117 -2.08 -23.10 23.05
CA LEU A 117 -2.89 -24.28 22.73
C LEU A 117 -3.30 -25.07 23.98
N ASP A 118 -2.47 -25.11 25.01
CA ASP A 118 -2.80 -25.72 26.30
C ASP A 118 -3.63 -24.81 27.20
N GLU A 119 -3.54 -23.48 27.09
CA GLU A 119 -4.49 -22.57 27.73
C GLU A 119 -5.91 -22.76 27.17
N ILE A 120 -6.09 -22.72 25.84
CA ILE A 120 -7.44 -22.85 25.24
C ILE A 120 -8.09 -24.22 25.46
N ARG A 121 -7.31 -25.25 25.85
CA ARG A 121 -7.82 -26.57 26.24
C ARG A 121 -8.45 -26.58 27.63
N ARG A 122 -8.10 -25.63 28.52
CA ARG A 122 -8.60 -25.54 29.90
C ARG A 122 -10.01 -24.94 29.99
N TYR A 123 -10.46 -24.21 28.97
CA TYR A 123 -11.83 -23.69 28.93
C TYR A 123 -12.84 -24.81 28.66
N GLU A 124 -13.86 -24.87 29.51
CA GLU A 124 -14.96 -25.82 29.40
C GLU A 124 -15.77 -25.57 28.12
N LEU A 125 -16.25 -26.64 27.50
CA LEU A 125 -17.21 -26.54 26.39
C LEU A 125 -18.58 -26.18 26.96
N ILE A 126 -19.31 -25.35 26.22
CA ILE A 126 -20.68 -24.93 26.56
C ILE A 126 -21.71 -25.76 25.80
N GLU A 127 -22.84 -26.02 26.44
CA GLU A 127 -23.98 -26.68 25.82
C GLU A 127 -24.85 -25.70 25.02
N HIS A 128 -25.70 -26.22 24.12
CA HIS A 128 -26.48 -25.36 23.23
C HIS A 128 -27.46 -24.43 23.97
N GLU A 129 -28.03 -24.86 25.10
CA GLU A 129 -28.88 -24.00 25.93
C GLU A 129 -28.09 -22.82 26.52
N GLU A 130 -26.82 -23.06 26.90
CA GLU A 130 -25.91 -22.01 27.35
C GLU A 130 -25.48 -21.08 26.22
N GLU A 131 -25.22 -21.59 25.00
CA GLU A 131 -24.98 -20.76 23.81
C GLU A 131 -26.12 -19.74 23.62
N VAL A 132 -27.37 -20.17 23.76
CA VAL A 132 -28.56 -19.31 23.61
C VAL A 132 -28.71 -18.31 24.76
N ALA A 133 -28.41 -18.71 26.00
CA ALA A 133 -28.45 -17.82 27.16
C ALA A 133 -27.38 -16.71 27.04
N LEU A 134 -26.13 -17.09 26.76
CA LEU A 134 -25.01 -16.16 26.58
C LEU A 134 -25.26 -15.21 25.39
N ALA A 135 -25.81 -15.71 24.27
CA ALA A 135 -26.17 -14.88 23.13
C ALA A 135 -27.18 -13.78 23.51
N ARG A 136 -28.18 -14.08 24.35
CA ARG A 136 -29.16 -13.07 24.81
C ARG A 136 -28.50 -11.97 25.63
N GLU A 137 -27.59 -12.30 26.55
CA GLU A 137 -26.85 -11.31 27.34
C GLU A 137 -25.94 -10.43 26.47
N ILE A 138 -25.33 -11.00 25.41
CA ILE A 138 -24.52 -10.25 24.45
C ILE A 138 -25.39 -9.32 23.59
N GLN A 139 -26.58 -9.75 23.16
CA GLN A 139 -27.49 -8.86 22.42
C GLN A 139 -28.01 -7.71 23.29
N GLU A 140 -28.22 -7.91 24.60
CA GLU A 140 -28.50 -6.80 25.52
C GLU A 140 -27.30 -5.85 25.68
N LEU A 141 -26.07 -6.37 25.75
CA LEU A 141 -24.85 -5.53 25.73
C LEU A 141 -24.79 -4.65 24.48
N ASN A 142 -24.96 -5.25 23.30
CA ASN A 142 -24.96 -4.51 22.03
C ASN A 142 -26.02 -3.39 22.02
N ARG A 143 -27.25 -3.69 22.45
CA ARG A 143 -28.35 -2.71 22.56
C ARG A 143 -28.01 -1.55 23.52
N MET A 144 -27.26 -1.82 24.58
CA MET A 144 -26.77 -0.79 25.50
C MET A 144 -25.70 0.08 24.84
N GLU A 145 -24.75 -0.52 24.11
CA GLU A 145 -23.69 0.17 23.39
C GLU A 145 -24.22 1.00 22.20
N GLU A 146 -25.18 0.51 21.43
CA GLU A 146 -25.85 1.27 20.36
C GLU A 146 -26.51 2.55 20.90
N LYS A 147 -27.27 2.44 22.00
CA LYS A 147 -27.85 3.61 22.68
C LYS A 147 -26.80 4.59 23.18
N ARG A 148 -25.62 4.12 23.60
CA ARG A 148 -24.49 4.98 23.97
C ARG A 148 -23.99 5.78 22.76
N GLN A 149 -23.81 5.12 21.62
CA GLN A 149 -23.37 5.78 20.37
C GLN A 149 -24.39 6.82 19.89
N ASP A 150 -25.70 6.55 20.02
CA ASP A 150 -26.73 7.51 19.63
C ASP A 150 -26.82 8.72 20.57
N LEU A 151 -26.57 8.53 21.88
CA LEU A 151 -26.38 9.64 22.81
C LEU A 151 -25.14 10.45 22.47
N GLU A 152 -24.03 9.80 22.13
CA GLU A 152 -22.78 10.46 21.74
C GLU A 152 -22.94 11.33 20.48
N LYS A 153 -23.63 10.81 19.45
CA LYS A 153 -24.01 11.59 18.25
C LYS A 153 -24.89 12.80 18.60
N ARG A 154 -25.88 12.62 19.50
CA ARG A 154 -26.81 13.68 19.90
C ARG A 154 -26.15 14.76 20.77
N LEU A 155 -25.25 14.37 21.67
CA LEU A 155 -24.57 15.26 22.61
C LEU A 155 -23.28 15.87 22.03
N ARG A 156 -22.73 15.30 20.95
CA ARG A 156 -21.40 15.61 20.39
C ARG A 156 -20.26 15.53 21.41
N ARG A 157 -20.45 14.72 22.45
CA ARG A 157 -19.49 14.37 23.50
C ARG A 157 -19.79 12.96 24.02
N PRO A 158 -18.82 12.24 24.59
CA PRO A 158 -19.11 10.99 25.28
C PRO A 158 -20.16 11.22 26.39
N PRO A 159 -21.23 10.40 26.45
CA PRO A 159 -22.23 10.50 27.51
C PRO A 159 -21.64 10.04 28.84
N THR A 160 -22.04 10.69 29.93
CA THR A 160 -21.68 10.23 31.28
C THR A 160 -22.46 8.94 31.63
N HIS A 161 -21.92 8.13 32.55
CA HIS A 161 -22.59 6.92 33.01
C HIS A 161 -23.99 7.19 33.60
N HIS A 162 -24.22 8.38 34.18
CA HIS A 162 -25.54 8.80 34.66
C HIS A 162 -26.53 9.05 33.50
N GLU A 163 -26.11 9.81 32.49
CA GLU A 163 -26.92 10.08 31.30
C GLU A 163 -27.25 8.79 30.52
N TRP A 164 -26.29 7.87 30.44
CA TRP A 164 -26.48 6.56 29.80
C TRP A 164 -27.44 5.66 30.59
N ALA A 165 -27.29 5.58 31.92
CA ALA A 165 -28.23 4.84 32.78
C ALA A 165 -29.65 5.41 32.67
N GLN A 166 -29.81 6.73 32.69
CA GLN A 166 -31.09 7.42 32.54
C GLN A 166 -31.75 7.13 31.18
N ALA A 167 -30.98 7.16 30.09
CA ALA A 167 -31.47 6.82 28.75
C ALA A 167 -31.87 5.34 28.61
N LEU A 168 -31.21 4.45 29.34
CA LEU A 168 -31.57 3.04 29.46
C LEU A 168 -32.73 2.76 30.42
N LYS A 169 -33.22 3.78 31.14
CA LYS A 169 -34.19 3.68 32.25
C LYS A 169 -33.71 2.79 33.40
N LEU A 170 -32.39 2.68 33.57
CA LEU A 170 -31.78 1.99 34.72
C LEU A 170 -31.73 2.96 35.90
N GLY A 171 -32.30 2.55 37.04
CA GLY A 171 -32.46 3.42 38.22
C GLY A 171 -31.17 3.83 38.93
N SER A 172 -30.00 3.27 38.55
CA SER A 172 -28.71 3.63 39.11
C SER A 172 -27.55 3.37 38.16
N VAL A 173 -26.44 4.08 38.36
CA VAL A 173 -25.16 3.83 37.67
C VAL A 173 -24.59 2.44 38.02
N ALA A 174 -24.82 1.95 39.24
CA ALA A 174 -24.41 0.61 39.65
C ALA A 174 -25.13 -0.48 38.84
N ALA A 175 -26.44 -0.33 38.58
CA ALA A 175 -27.20 -1.27 37.76
C ALA A 175 -26.70 -1.30 36.29
N LEU A 176 -26.28 -0.16 35.75
CA LEU A 176 -25.61 -0.09 34.45
C LEU A 176 -24.27 -0.84 34.46
N GLN A 177 -23.39 -0.57 35.44
CA GLN A 177 -22.11 -1.25 35.55
C GLN A 177 -22.25 -2.76 35.71
N GLU A 178 -23.22 -3.23 36.49
CA GLU A 178 -23.50 -4.65 36.65
C GLU A 178 -24.02 -5.29 35.34
N ALA A 179 -24.91 -4.62 34.63
CA ALA A 179 -25.43 -5.10 33.34
C ALA A 179 -24.33 -5.21 32.27
N LEU A 180 -23.43 -4.22 32.18
CA LEU A 180 -22.24 -4.26 31.32
C LEU A 180 -21.29 -5.39 31.73
N ALA A 181 -21.04 -5.56 33.04
CA ALA A 181 -20.19 -6.63 33.56
C ALA A 181 -20.77 -8.04 33.33
N ARG A 182 -22.11 -8.20 33.31
CA ARG A 182 -22.76 -9.45 32.87
C ARG A 182 -22.54 -9.67 31.37
N GLY A 183 -22.89 -8.71 30.53
CA GLY A 183 -22.71 -8.80 29.07
C GLY A 183 -21.26 -9.08 28.63
N HIS A 184 -20.27 -8.40 29.23
CA HIS A 184 -18.85 -8.66 28.94
C HIS A 184 -18.40 -10.05 29.41
N ARG A 185 -18.87 -10.53 30.58
CA ARG A 185 -18.60 -11.92 31.02
C ARG A 185 -19.25 -12.94 30.08
N ALA A 186 -20.47 -12.69 29.61
CA ALA A 186 -21.15 -13.55 28.65
C ALA A 186 -20.40 -13.62 27.30
N ARG A 187 -19.98 -12.47 26.76
CA ARG A 187 -19.14 -12.40 25.55
C ARG A 187 -17.83 -13.16 25.74
N ASN A 188 -17.14 -12.93 26.85
CA ASN A 188 -15.87 -13.58 27.13
C ASN A 188 -16.03 -15.10 27.24
N ARG A 189 -17.05 -15.60 27.98
CA ARG A 189 -17.34 -17.04 28.10
C ARG A 189 -17.68 -17.67 26.75
N LEU A 190 -18.53 -17.04 25.94
CA LEU A 190 -18.89 -17.55 24.61
C LEU A 190 -17.67 -17.64 23.69
N VAL A 191 -16.76 -16.67 23.75
CA VAL A 191 -15.52 -16.67 22.97
C VAL A 191 -14.52 -17.72 23.48
N THR A 192 -14.17 -17.72 24.77
CA THR A 192 -13.11 -18.60 25.32
C THR A 192 -13.44 -20.09 25.16
N SER A 193 -14.68 -20.49 25.44
CA SER A 193 -15.18 -21.86 25.22
C SER A 193 -15.13 -22.31 23.76
N ASN A 194 -14.99 -21.39 22.79
CA ASN A 194 -14.94 -21.67 21.37
C ASN A 194 -13.58 -21.42 20.69
N LEU A 195 -12.53 -21.02 21.42
CA LEU A 195 -11.19 -20.82 20.84
C LEU A 195 -10.61 -22.08 20.18
N ARG A 196 -10.99 -23.27 20.68
CA ARG A 196 -10.63 -24.57 20.08
C ARG A 196 -11.14 -24.73 18.64
N LEU A 197 -12.27 -24.10 18.29
CA LEU A 197 -12.80 -24.09 16.91
C LEU A 197 -11.91 -23.28 15.97
N VAL A 198 -11.33 -22.17 16.45
CA VAL A 198 -10.39 -21.34 15.68
C VAL A 198 -9.19 -22.18 15.26
N ASN A 199 -8.58 -22.91 16.20
CA ASN A 199 -7.45 -23.82 15.92
C ASN A 199 -7.82 -24.88 14.87
N ALA A 200 -8.99 -25.51 14.99
CA ALA A 200 -9.47 -26.51 14.02
C ALA A 200 -9.78 -25.95 12.61
N ILE A 201 -9.93 -24.63 12.47
CA ILE A 201 -10.08 -23.96 11.17
C ILE A 201 -8.70 -23.51 10.67
N VAL A 202 -7.88 -22.85 11.49
CA VAL A 202 -6.53 -22.37 11.15
C VAL A 202 -5.63 -23.51 10.66
N ASN A 203 -5.65 -24.67 11.32
CA ASN A 203 -4.82 -25.83 10.91
C ASN A 203 -5.08 -26.33 9.47
N ARG A 204 -6.24 -26.01 8.87
CA ARG A 204 -6.52 -26.32 7.46
C ARG A 204 -5.86 -25.34 6.48
N PHE A 205 -5.43 -24.17 6.96
CA PHE A 205 -4.82 -23.11 6.16
C PHE A 205 -3.32 -22.91 6.43
N THR A 206 -2.76 -23.48 7.51
CA THR A 206 -1.35 -23.33 7.92
C THR A 206 -0.36 -23.47 6.76
N ARG A 207 -0.37 -24.59 6.02
CA ARG A 207 0.54 -24.81 4.87
C ARG A 207 0.47 -23.72 3.79
N ARG A 208 -0.72 -23.13 3.59
CA ARG A 208 -0.96 -22.04 2.63
C ARG A 208 -0.51 -20.69 3.19
N ALA A 209 -0.57 -20.49 4.50
CA ALA A 209 -0.09 -19.27 5.15
C ALA A 209 1.44 -19.25 5.28
N GLU A 210 2.05 -20.39 5.61
CA GLU A 210 3.52 -20.57 5.64
C GLU A 210 4.15 -20.23 4.28
N THR A 211 3.55 -20.69 3.17
CA THR A 211 3.99 -20.34 1.80
C THR A 211 3.74 -18.88 1.41
N LEU A 212 3.01 -18.12 2.22
CA LEU A 212 2.80 -16.68 2.08
C LEU A 212 3.54 -15.87 3.16
N GLY A 213 4.39 -16.51 3.98
CA GLY A 213 5.15 -15.88 5.05
C GLY A 213 4.35 -15.49 6.31
N ILE A 214 3.07 -15.88 6.41
CA ILE A 214 2.19 -15.55 7.53
C ILE A 214 2.32 -16.62 8.61
N THR A 215 2.50 -16.23 9.87
CA THR A 215 2.67 -17.20 10.96
C THR A 215 1.32 -17.79 11.41
N THR A 216 1.35 -19.02 11.93
CA THR A 216 0.17 -19.66 12.53
C THR A 216 -0.39 -18.87 13.71
N SER A 217 0.47 -18.14 14.45
CA SER A 217 0.05 -17.28 15.57
C SER A 217 -0.81 -16.11 15.06
N ASP A 218 -0.38 -15.45 13.99
CA ASP A 218 -1.14 -14.33 13.38
C ASP A 218 -2.51 -14.81 12.87
N LEU A 219 -2.56 -15.99 12.24
CA LEU A 219 -3.83 -16.60 11.84
C LEU A 219 -4.74 -16.95 13.04
N MET A 220 -4.17 -17.40 14.15
CA MET A 220 -4.93 -17.68 15.37
C MET A 220 -5.53 -16.40 15.98
N GLN A 221 -4.78 -15.30 15.98
CA GLN A 221 -5.29 -14.01 16.46
C GLN A 221 -6.38 -13.45 15.54
N GLU A 222 -6.17 -13.44 14.22
CA GLU A 222 -7.16 -12.94 13.26
C GLU A 222 -8.40 -13.84 13.16
N GLY A 223 -8.22 -15.15 13.31
CA GLY A 223 -9.33 -16.09 13.50
C GLY A 223 -10.11 -15.83 14.79
N SER A 224 -9.44 -15.43 15.87
CA SER A 224 -10.07 -15.05 17.15
C SER A 224 -10.83 -13.71 17.05
N ILE A 225 -10.30 -12.74 16.29
CA ILE A 225 -11.04 -11.51 15.93
C ILE A 225 -12.30 -11.86 15.12
N GLY A 226 -12.21 -12.83 14.19
CA GLY A 226 -13.36 -13.39 13.49
C GLY A 226 -14.39 -14.03 14.43
N LEU A 227 -13.94 -14.80 15.42
CA LEU A 227 -14.80 -15.42 16.45
C LEU A 227 -15.51 -14.37 17.33
N ILE A 228 -14.82 -13.30 17.74
CA ILE A 228 -15.41 -12.21 18.53
C ILE A 228 -16.53 -11.51 17.74
N ARG A 229 -16.28 -11.17 16.46
CA ARG A 229 -17.30 -10.61 15.56
C ARG A 229 -18.50 -11.55 15.35
N ALA A 230 -18.27 -12.87 15.39
CA ALA A 230 -19.34 -13.86 15.35
C ALA A 230 -20.16 -13.85 16.65
N ALA A 231 -19.52 -13.81 17.81
CA ALA A 231 -20.18 -13.76 19.11
C ALA A 231 -21.09 -12.53 19.25
N GLU A 232 -20.62 -11.36 18.80
CA GLU A 232 -21.40 -10.11 18.80
C GLU A 232 -22.65 -10.18 17.89
N ARG A 233 -22.59 -10.92 16.78
CA ARG A 233 -23.67 -11.00 15.78
C ARG A 233 -24.52 -12.26 15.87
N PHE A 234 -24.22 -13.16 16.80
CA PHE A 234 -24.92 -14.44 16.93
C PHE A 234 -26.30 -14.27 17.57
N ASP A 235 -27.27 -14.99 17.04
CA ASP A 235 -28.66 -14.97 17.45
C ASP A 235 -29.15 -16.40 17.68
N GLY A 236 -29.11 -16.81 18.95
CA GLY A 236 -29.52 -18.14 19.39
C GLY A 236 -31.02 -18.44 19.21
N SER A 237 -31.86 -17.46 18.87
CA SER A 237 -33.30 -17.71 18.63
C SER A 237 -33.57 -18.54 17.36
N ARG A 238 -32.58 -18.65 16.46
CA ARG A 238 -32.70 -19.29 15.14
C ARG A 238 -32.46 -20.80 15.16
N GLY A 239 -32.13 -21.40 16.31
CA GLY A 239 -31.94 -22.85 16.45
C GLY A 239 -30.67 -23.43 15.79
N TYR A 240 -29.73 -22.60 15.33
CA TYR A 240 -28.44 -23.03 14.82
C TYR A 240 -27.37 -23.00 15.92
N ARG A 241 -26.45 -23.98 15.93
CA ARG A 241 -25.28 -23.99 16.82
C ARG A 241 -24.37 -22.79 16.53
N PHE A 242 -23.79 -22.20 17.57
CA PHE A 242 -22.85 -21.08 17.43
C PHE A 242 -21.67 -21.42 16.50
N SER A 243 -21.14 -22.65 16.61
CA SER A 243 -20.02 -23.13 15.79
C SER A 243 -20.27 -23.06 14.29
N THR A 244 -21.51 -23.28 13.82
CA THR A 244 -21.90 -23.18 12.40
C THR A 244 -21.76 -21.74 11.89
N PHE A 245 -22.24 -20.77 12.68
CA PHE A 245 -22.15 -19.35 12.35
C PHE A 245 -20.71 -18.83 12.46
N ALA A 246 -20.04 -19.12 13.57
CA ALA A 246 -18.66 -18.72 13.83
C ALA A 246 -17.68 -19.23 12.75
N SER A 247 -17.88 -20.46 12.26
CA SER A 247 -17.05 -21.04 11.19
C SER A 247 -17.02 -20.21 9.90
N TRP A 248 -18.05 -19.42 9.60
CA TRP A 248 -18.03 -18.49 8.46
C TRP A 248 -17.16 -17.28 8.75
N TRP A 249 -17.34 -16.63 9.91
CA TRP A 249 -16.60 -15.43 10.31
C TRP A 249 -15.11 -15.69 10.53
N ILE A 250 -14.75 -16.81 11.15
CA ILE A 250 -13.34 -17.21 11.35
C ILE A 250 -12.64 -17.37 10.00
N ARG A 251 -13.26 -18.09 9.05
CA ARG A 251 -12.74 -18.22 7.68
C ARG A 251 -12.65 -16.87 6.97
N ALA A 252 -13.68 -16.03 7.04
CA ALA A 252 -13.69 -14.72 6.40
C ALA A 252 -12.57 -13.81 6.93
N SER A 253 -12.30 -13.83 8.25
CA SER A 253 -11.18 -13.09 8.84
C SER A 253 -9.83 -13.64 8.35
N ILE A 254 -9.61 -14.96 8.43
CA ILE A 254 -8.39 -15.63 7.95
C ILE A 254 -8.12 -15.35 6.46
N PHE A 255 -9.14 -15.46 5.59
CA PHE A 255 -9.00 -15.14 4.16
C PHE A 255 -8.68 -13.67 3.91
N ARG A 256 -9.29 -12.77 4.67
CA ARG A 256 -8.98 -11.34 4.60
C ARG A 256 -7.51 -11.09 5.00
N THR A 257 -7.05 -11.62 6.13
CA THR A 257 -5.66 -11.48 6.57
C THR A 257 -4.70 -12.04 5.53
N MET A 258 -5.00 -13.19 4.92
CA MET A 258 -4.18 -13.73 3.83
C MET A 258 -4.16 -12.82 2.60
N ASP A 259 -5.24 -12.13 2.23
CA ASP A 259 -5.22 -11.15 1.13
C ASP A 259 -4.45 -9.86 1.52
N GLU A 260 -4.60 -9.39 2.76
CA GLU A 260 -3.99 -8.14 3.23
C GLU A 260 -2.49 -8.26 3.57
N ALA A 261 -2.03 -9.43 4.06
CA ALA A 261 -0.69 -9.63 4.62
C ALA A 261 0.22 -10.60 3.82
N SER A 262 -0.26 -11.26 2.76
CA SER A 262 0.55 -12.25 2.00
C SER A 262 1.67 -11.65 1.13
N ARG A 263 1.81 -10.33 1.06
CA ARG A 263 2.76 -9.64 0.19
C ARG A 263 3.34 -8.41 0.85
N LEU A 264 4.65 -8.23 0.71
CA LEU A 264 5.37 -7.02 1.09
C LEU A 264 4.80 -5.78 0.37
N ILE A 265 4.50 -5.91 -0.92
CA ILE A 265 3.76 -4.90 -1.69
C ILE A 265 2.33 -5.39 -1.84
N ARG A 266 1.42 -4.78 -1.07
CA ARG A 266 -0.01 -5.12 -1.05
C ARG A 266 -0.66 -4.86 -2.42
N LEU A 267 -1.40 -5.84 -2.93
CA LEU A 267 -2.25 -5.69 -4.10
C LEU A 267 -3.72 -5.47 -3.68
N PRO A 268 -4.54 -4.74 -4.47
CA PRO A 268 -5.97 -4.65 -4.22
C PRO A 268 -6.68 -5.98 -4.44
N SER A 269 -7.67 -6.31 -3.59
CA SER A 269 -8.45 -7.55 -3.65
C SER A 269 -9.07 -7.85 -5.01
N ARG A 270 -9.49 -6.82 -5.76
CA ARG A 270 -10.01 -6.98 -7.14
C ARG A 270 -8.99 -7.62 -8.10
N VAL A 271 -7.69 -7.37 -7.89
CA VAL A 271 -6.61 -7.94 -8.72
C VAL A 271 -6.32 -9.38 -8.29
N THR A 272 -6.29 -9.66 -7.00
CA THR A 272 -6.06 -11.03 -6.47
C THR A 272 -7.24 -11.95 -6.77
N ASP A 273 -8.49 -11.45 -6.70
CA ASP A 273 -9.70 -12.14 -7.15
C ASP A 273 -9.67 -12.45 -8.65
N ALA A 274 -9.34 -11.46 -9.49
CA ALA A 274 -9.23 -11.65 -10.93
C ALA A 274 -8.17 -12.71 -11.27
N TYR A 275 -7.00 -12.65 -10.61
CA TYR A 275 -5.96 -13.67 -10.75
C TYR A 275 -6.43 -15.06 -10.33
N GLN A 276 -7.14 -15.19 -9.21
CA GLN A 276 -7.65 -16.50 -8.76
C GLN A 276 -8.67 -17.09 -9.75
N ARG A 277 -9.54 -16.26 -10.36
CA ARG A 277 -10.47 -16.68 -11.41
C ARG A 277 -9.72 -17.10 -12.68
N LEU A 278 -8.80 -16.26 -13.18
CA LEU A 278 -7.96 -16.57 -14.34
C LEU A 278 -7.11 -17.83 -14.13
N ARG A 279 -6.62 -18.08 -12.91
CA ARG A 279 -5.88 -19.31 -12.57
C ARG A 279 -6.77 -20.55 -12.56
N LYS A 280 -8.05 -20.44 -12.16
CA LYS A 280 -9.03 -21.54 -12.27
C LYS A 280 -9.38 -21.81 -13.73
N LEU A 281 -9.65 -20.76 -14.52
CA LEU A 281 -9.90 -20.84 -15.97
C LEU A 281 -8.71 -21.46 -16.73
N ARG A 282 -7.46 -21.00 -16.48
CA ARG A 282 -6.24 -21.55 -17.10
C ARG A 282 -6.09 -23.05 -16.85
N ARG A 283 -6.43 -23.54 -15.66
CA ARG A 283 -6.40 -24.99 -15.35
C ARG A 283 -7.49 -25.77 -16.09
N ALA A 284 -8.72 -25.24 -16.12
CA ALA A 284 -9.83 -25.85 -16.84
C ALA A 284 -9.53 -25.94 -18.35
N LEU A 285 -9.20 -24.81 -18.99
CA LEU A 285 -8.80 -24.77 -20.40
C LEU A 285 -7.58 -25.65 -20.70
N SER A 286 -6.59 -25.70 -19.81
CA SER A 286 -5.41 -26.54 -20.04
C SER A 286 -5.74 -28.04 -20.03
N THR A 287 -6.75 -28.44 -19.25
CA THR A 287 -7.27 -29.82 -19.24
C THR A 287 -8.11 -30.10 -20.49
N GLU A 288 -8.89 -29.14 -20.97
CA GLU A 288 -9.73 -29.26 -22.16
C GLU A 288 -8.93 -29.26 -23.48
N LEU A 289 -7.91 -28.39 -23.58
CA LEU A 289 -7.10 -28.21 -24.78
C LEU A 289 -5.87 -29.15 -24.85
N GLY A 290 -5.51 -29.79 -23.74
CA GLY A 290 -4.28 -30.61 -23.64
C GLY A 290 -2.96 -29.83 -23.77
N ARG A 291 -3.01 -28.50 -23.73
CA ARG A 291 -1.86 -27.57 -23.81
C ARG A 291 -2.09 -26.38 -22.88
N GLU A 292 -1.10 -25.49 -22.74
CA GLU A 292 -1.37 -24.19 -22.10
C GLU A 292 -2.27 -23.32 -23.01
N PRO A 293 -3.29 -22.63 -22.45
CA PRO A 293 -4.12 -21.68 -23.19
C PRO A 293 -3.37 -20.35 -23.42
N SER A 294 -3.67 -19.68 -24.54
CA SER A 294 -3.10 -18.37 -24.85
C SER A 294 -3.75 -17.24 -24.03
N GLU A 295 -3.08 -16.07 -23.97
CA GLU A 295 -3.66 -14.88 -23.33
C GLU A 295 -5.00 -14.46 -23.97
N GLN A 296 -5.17 -14.70 -25.27
CA GLN A 296 -6.40 -14.39 -26.02
C GLN A 296 -7.53 -15.36 -25.62
N GLU A 297 -7.27 -16.67 -25.63
CA GLU A 297 -8.22 -17.71 -25.21
C GLU A 297 -8.70 -17.50 -23.76
N LEU A 298 -7.78 -17.10 -22.87
CA LEU A 298 -8.10 -16.72 -21.49
C LEU A 298 -8.94 -15.44 -21.40
N ALA A 299 -8.66 -14.44 -22.23
CA ALA A 299 -9.38 -13.17 -22.24
C ALA A 299 -10.82 -13.34 -22.74
N ASP A 300 -11.00 -14.08 -23.85
CA ASP A 300 -12.29 -14.36 -24.45
C ASP A 300 -13.21 -15.12 -23.47
N GLN A 301 -12.70 -16.19 -22.84
CA GLN A 301 -13.50 -16.97 -21.90
C GLN A 301 -13.73 -16.26 -20.54
N ALA A 302 -12.84 -15.34 -20.14
CA ALA A 302 -13.02 -14.51 -18.94
C ALA A 302 -13.90 -13.26 -19.17
N GLY A 303 -14.25 -12.92 -20.43
CA GLY A 303 -14.94 -11.67 -20.76
C GLY A 303 -14.08 -10.43 -20.51
N MET A 304 -12.77 -10.52 -20.74
CA MET A 304 -11.79 -9.46 -20.48
C MET A 304 -11.00 -9.09 -21.74
N THR A 305 -10.25 -7.99 -21.72
CA THR A 305 -9.26 -7.70 -22.77
C THR A 305 -7.94 -8.43 -22.48
N PRO A 306 -7.19 -8.89 -23.50
CA PRO A 306 -5.89 -9.55 -23.29
C PRO A 306 -4.92 -8.70 -22.46
N ASP A 307 -4.90 -7.39 -22.68
CA ASP A 307 -4.05 -6.47 -21.90
C ASP A 307 -4.37 -6.46 -20.39
N LYS A 308 -5.64 -6.66 -20.01
CA LYS A 308 -6.04 -6.79 -18.60
C LYS A 308 -5.59 -8.13 -18.02
N VAL A 309 -5.69 -9.21 -18.80
CA VAL A 309 -5.19 -10.54 -18.40
C VAL A 309 -3.70 -10.48 -18.15
N ARG A 310 -2.93 -9.93 -19.10
CA ARG A 310 -1.48 -9.73 -18.96
C ARG A 310 -1.12 -8.85 -17.77
N PHE A 311 -1.78 -7.69 -17.60
CA PHE A 311 -1.58 -6.82 -16.44
C PHE A 311 -1.79 -7.56 -15.10
N VAL A 312 -2.86 -8.35 -14.98
CA VAL A 312 -3.14 -9.12 -13.74
C VAL A 312 -2.04 -10.16 -13.48
N PHE A 313 -1.55 -10.87 -14.51
CA PHE A 313 -0.43 -11.79 -14.35
C PHE A 313 0.88 -11.07 -14.00
N GLU A 314 1.21 -9.96 -14.66
CA GLU A 314 2.41 -9.16 -14.36
C GLU A 314 2.43 -8.64 -12.92
N GLN A 315 1.34 -8.04 -12.43
CA GLN A 315 1.28 -7.49 -11.07
C GLN A 315 1.43 -8.58 -10.00
N VAL A 316 0.90 -9.79 -10.26
CA VAL A 316 0.97 -10.92 -9.32
C VAL A 316 2.32 -11.65 -9.39
N ASN A 317 2.94 -11.73 -10.58
CA ASN A 317 4.21 -12.43 -10.78
C ASN A 317 5.46 -11.59 -10.45
N ARG A 318 5.33 -10.27 -10.26
CA ARG A 318 6.41 -9.44 -9.68
C ARG A 318 6.72 -9.93 -8.26
N GLN A 319 7.84 -10.63 -8.12
CA GLN A 319 8.39 -11.07 -6.84
C GLN A 319 9.33 -9.99 -6.30
N VAL A 320 9.31 -9.80 -4.98
CA VAL A 320 10.29 -8.98 -4.27
C VAL A 320 11.44 -9.89 -3.86
N LEU A 321 12.67 -9.49 -4.14
CA LEU A 321 13.88 -10.19 -3.72
C LEU A 321 14.46 -9.51 -2.46
N SER A 322 15.11 -10.28 -1.60
CA SER A 322 15.83 -9.72 -0.44
C SER A 322 17.21 -9.23 -0.87
N TYR A 323 17.60 -8.04 -0.42
CA TYR A 323 18.97 -7.54 -0.55
C TYR A 323 19.95 -8.29 0.37
N ASP A 324 19.47 -8.84 1.50
CA ASP A 324 20.29 -9.65 2.42
C ASP A 324 20.53 -11.08 1.91
N ARG A 325 19.94 -11.44 0.76
CA ARG A 325 20.25 -12.72 0.09
C ARG A 325 21.67 -12.60 -0.44
N GLY A 326 22.63 -13.12 0.34
CA GLY A 326 24.00 -13.29 -0.10
C GLY A 326 24.02 -13.90 -1.50
N ILE A 327 24.69 -13.20 -2.41
CA ILE A 327 25.06 -13.73 -3.71
C ILE A 327 25.96 -14.93 -3.41
N ASP A 328 25.57 -16.10 -3.89
CA ASP A 328 26.29 -17.32 -3.57
C ASP A 328 27.69 -17.25 -4.19
N THR A 329 28.73 -17.34 -3.36
CA THR A 329 30.12 -17.41 -3.81
C THR A 329 30.42 -18.81 -4.31
N SER A 330 29.74 -19.22 -5.39
CA SER A 330 30.18 -20.31 -6.24
C SER A 330 31.50 -19.95 -6.92
N GLU A 331 32.30 -20.97 -7.27
CA GLU A 331 33.66 -20.77 -7.80
C GLU A 331 33.69 -19.99 -9.13
N ASP A 332 32.58 -19.98 -9.87
CA ASP A 332 32.26 -18.96 -10.87
C ASP A 332 31.21 -17.99 -10.29
N PRO A 333 31.61 -16.77 -9.85
CA PRO A 333 30.67 -15.69 -9.53
C PRO A 333 30.23 -14.99 -10.83
N ASP A 334 28.92 -14.95 -11.11
CA ASP A 334 28.38 -14.14 -12.20
C ASP A 334 28.75 -12.66 -11.98
N PRO A 335 29.52 -12.01 -12.87
CA PRO A 335 30.05 -10.66 -12.63
C PRO A 335 28.96 -9.57 -12.58
N ASP A 336 27.76 -9.84 -13.12
CA ASP A 336 26.62 -8.94 -13.01
C ASP A 336 26.06 -8.83 -11.57
N SER A 337 26.31 -9.83 -10.72
CA SER A 337 25.71 -9.91 -9.38
C SER A 337 26.20 -8.83 -8.42
N SER A 338 27.51 -8.49 -8.42
CA SER A 338 28.08 -7.42 -7.60
C SER A 338 27.68 -6.02 -8.09
N SER A 339 27.37 -5.87 -9.38
CA SER A 339 27.05 -4.56 -9.98
C SER A 339 25.72 -3.95 -9.50
N PHE A 340 24.81 -4.77 -8.96
CA PHE A 340 23.45 -4.32 -8.63
C PHE A 340 23.43 -3.30 -7.49
N VAL A 341 24.38 -3.38 -6.56
CA VAL A 341 24.52 -2.43 -5.44
C VAL A 341 25.28 -1.16 -5.85
N GLU A 342 26.28 -1.27 -6.72
CA GLU A 342 27.01 -0.11 -7.28
C GLU A 342 26.09 0.80 -8.12
N SER A 343 25.04 0.24 -8.75
CA SER A 343 24.02 1.01 -9.47
C SER A 343 23.14 1.92 -8.58
N ILE A 344 23.28 1.83 -7.25
CA ILE A 344 22.61 2.66 -6.25
C ILE A 344 23.62 3.54 -5.48
N ALA A 345 24.82 3.76 -6.03
CA ALA A 345 25.61 4.93 -5.66
C ALA A 345 24.79 6.19 -6.02
N ASP A 346 24.66 7.13 -5.08
CA ASP A 346 23.84 8.33 -5.31
C ASP A 346 24.59 9.24 -6.32
N PRO A 347 24.09 9.46 -7.55
CA PRO A 347 24.79 10.29 -8.55
C PRO A 347 24.99 11.73 -8.10
N ARG A 348 24.29 12.14 -7.02
CA ARG A 348 24.44 13.44 -6.36
C ARG A 348 25.85 13.71 -5.86
N ASP A 349 26.64 12.72 -5.46
CA ASP A 349 27.99 13.00 -4.94
C ASP A 349 28.89 13.60 -6.03
N GLU A 350 28.84 13.07 -7.26
CA GLU A 350 29.59 13.65 -8.39
C GLU A 350 28.95 14.93 -8.94
N GLU A 351 27.61 14.99 -9.01
CA GLU A 351 26.89 16.18 -9.49
C GLU A 351 27.03 17.37 -8.52
N GLU A 352 26.93 17.19 -7.19
CA GLU A 352 27.17 18.24 -6.19
C GLU A 352 28.63 18.70 -6.17
N LEU A 353 29.59 17.77 -6.34
CA LEU A 353 31.00 18.16 -6.47
C LEU A 353 31.19 19.07 -7.68
N VAL A 354 30.70 18.69 -8.86
CA VAL A 354 30.77 19.53 -10.07
C VAL A 354 30.05 20.86 -9.86
N ASP A 355 28.81 20.86 -9.35
CA ASP A 355 28.05 22.09 -9.10
C ASP A 355 28.74 23.03 -8.08
N SER A 356 29.40 22.48 -7.05
CA SER A 356 30.16 23.28 -6.08
C SER A 356 31.40 23.93 -6.71
N PHE A 357 32.19 23.18 -7.50
CA PHE A 357 33.32 23.74 -8.26
C PHE A 357 32.86 24.80 -9.27
N MET A 358 31.70 24.60 -9.92
CA MET A 358 31.12 25.55 -10.86
C MET A 358 30.62 26.82 -10.16
N LYS A 359 29.96 26.70 -8.98
CA LYS A 359 29.57 27.85 -8.14
C LYS A 359 30.79 28.66 -7.71
N ASP A 360 31.86 28.01 -7.24
CA ASP A 360 33.11 28.68 -6.85
C ASP A 360 33.82 29.36 -8.02
N ALA A 361 33.90 28.71 -9.19
CA ALA A 361 34.47 29.30 -10.39
C ALA A 361 33.70 30.57 -10.82
N VAL A 362 32.35 30.51 -10.83
CA VAL A 362 31.50 31.67 -11.14
C VAL A 362 31.72 32.80 -10.12
N LEU A 363 31.72 32.50 -8.81
CA LEU A 363 31.93 33.50 -7.75
C LEU A 363 33.33 34.14 -7.82
N GLY A 364 34.38 33.35 -8.07
CA GLY A 364 35.74 33.85 -8.26
C GLY A 364 35.86 34.79 -9.46
N LEU A 365 35.20 34.46 -10.57
CA LEU A 365 35.21 35.29 -11.78
C LEU A 365 34.40 36.58 -11.61
N LEU A 366 33.26 36.53 -10.89
CA LEU A 366 32.50 37.74 -10.51
C LEU A 366 33.37 38.72 -9.69
N ARG A 367 34.13 38.21 -8.71
CA ARG A 367 35.08 38.99 -7.88
C ARG A 367 36.21 39.65 -8.69
N SER A 368 36.56 39.13 -9.87
CA SER A 368 37.65 39.67 -10.70
C SER A 368 37.25 40.87 -11.60
N VAL A 369 35.96 41.08 -11.86
CA VAL A 369 35.46 42.07 -12.86
C VAL A 369 34.54 43.14 -12.24
N LEU A 370 33.88 42.81 -11.14
CA LEU A 370 32.80 43.62 -10.55
C LEU A 370 33.20 44.20 -9.21
N SER A 371 32.56 45.31 -8.84
CA SER A 371 32.66 45.83 -7.46
C SER A 371 31.79 45.00 -6.50
N ASP A 372 32.15 44.96 -5.21
CA ASP A 372 31.42 44.20 -4.17
C ASP A 372 29.90 44.48 -4.17
N ARG A 373 29.53 45.74 -4.43
CA ARG A 373 28.13 46.19 -4.51
C ARG A 373 27.39 45.67 -5.76
N GLU A 374 28.10 45.43 -6.85
CA GLU A 374 27.55 44.80 -8.06
C GLU A 374 27.43 43.29 -7.88
N ILE A 375 28.44 42.65 -7.24
CA ILE A 375 28.43 41.21 -6.92
C ILE A 375 27.25 40.91 -6.01
N PHE A 376 27.10 41.60 -4.89
CA PHE A 376 26.01 41.39 -3.92
C PHE A 376 24.61 41.53 -4.56
N VAL A 377 24.45 42.46 -5.51
CA VAL A 377 23.20 42.62 -6.29
C VAL A 377 22.94 41.43 -7.23
N LEU A 378 23.98 40.82 -7.80
CA LEU A 378 23.85 39.65 -8.67
C LEU A 378 23.63 38.37 -7.84
N THR A 379 24.39 38.16 -6.76
CA THR A 379 24.26 37.01 -5.85
C THR A 379 22.83 36.87 -5.35
N LEU A 380 22.26 37.94 -4.77
CA LEU A 380 20.87 37.92 -4.30
C LEU A 380 19.84 37.76 -5.43
N ARG A 381 20.10 38.34 -6.61
CA ARG A 381 19.14 38.31 -7.73
C ARG A 381 19.08 36.94 -8.43
N PHE A 382 20.20 36.24 -8.49
CA PHE A 382 20.32 34.94 -9.16
C PHE A 382 20.37 33.76 -8.19
N GLY A 383 20.39 33.99 -6.88
CA GLY A 383 20.42 32.93 -5.86
C GLY A 383 21.79 32.25 -5.75
N LEU A 384 22.90 32.92 -6.06
CA LEU A 384 24.22 32.25 -6.18
C LEU A 384 24.81 31.73 -4.85
N GLU A 385 24.18 32.03 -3.71
CA GLU A 385 24.54 31.52 -2.38
C GLU A 385 23.40 30.68 -1.77
N ASP A 386 22.15 31.15 -1.87
CA ASP A 386 20.97 30.52 -1.23
C ASP A 386 20.15 29.60 -2.18
N ASP A 387 20.52 29.47 -3.46
CA ASP A 387 19.71 28.93 -4.58
C ASP A 387 18.31 29.57 -4.79
N GLU A 388 17.93 30.56 -3.97
CA GLU A 388 16.69 31.34 -4.10
C GLU A 388 16.90 32.69 -4.85
N PRO A 389 16.42 32.84 -6.11
CA PRO A 389 16.56 34.08 -6.86
C PRO A 389 15.56 35.15 -6.42
N LYS A 390 16.05 36.24 -5.82
CA LYS A 390 15.21 37.32 -5.27
C LYS A 390 14.85 38.37 -6.33
N THR A 391 13.62 38.90 -6.26
CA THR A 391 13.13 39.91 -7.20
C THR A 391 13.86 41.25 -7.04
N LEU A 392 13.82 42.08 -8.08
CA LEU A 392 14.36 43.46 -8.02
C LEU A 392 13.75 44.31 -6.90
N GLN A 393 12.59 43.94 -6.36
CA GLN A 393 11.93 44.66 -5.28
C GLN A 393 12.42 44.20 -3.91
N GLU A 394 12.61 42.89 -3.70
CA GLU A 394 13.22 42.36 -2.46
C GLU A 394 14.68 42.81 -2.31
N VAL A 395 15.47 42.71 -3.39
CA VAL A 395 16.86 43.20 -3.41
C VAL A 395 16.93 44.71 -3.14
N ALA A 396 15.95 45.49 -3.61
CA ALA A 396 15.85 46.92 -3.34
C ALA A 396 15.51 47.23 -1.88
N SER A 397 14.62 46.45 -1.26
CA SER A 397 14.29 46.53 0.18
C SER A 397 15.50 46.21 1.05
N ILE A 398 16.24 45.13 0.74
CA ILE A 398 17.46 44.73 1.47
C ILE A 398 18.52 45.83 1.40
N LEU A 399 18.76 46.39 0.22
CA LEU A 399 19.78 47.42 -0.02
C LEU A 399 19.33 48.86 0.31
N LYS A 400 18.08 49.06 0.74
CA LYS A 400 17.45 50.38 1.02
C LYS A 400 17.64 51.38 -0.13
N VAL A 401 17.43 50.92 -1.37
CA VAL A 401 17.51 51.73 -2.61
C VAL A 401 16.24 51.58 -3.43
N SER A 402 16.06 52.39 -4.48
CA SER A 402 14.93 52.21 -5.40
C SER A 402 15.11 50.96 -6.27
N LYS A 403 13.99 50.33 -6.64
CA LYS A 403 13.92 49.20 -7.61
C LYS A 403 14.66 49.51 -8.92
N GLU A 404 14.52 50.75 -9.42
CA GLU A 404 15.22 51.20 -10.63
C GLU A 404 16.73 51.29 -10.42
N ARG A 405 17.21 51.66 -9.22
CA ARG A 405 18.64 51.66 -8.91
C ARG A 405 19.23 50.25 -8.94
N VAL A 406 18.53 49.24 -8.42
CA VAL A 406 18.95 47.83 -8.53
C VAL A 406 18.96 47.36 -9.99
N ARG A 407 17.96 47.77 -10.79
CA ARG A 407 17.92 47.49 -12.24
C ARG A 407 19.14 48.08 -12.97
N GLN A 408 19.50 49.33 -12.67
CA GLN A 408 20.68 49.99 -13.23
C GLN A 408 21.98 49.29 -12.85
N ILE A 409 22.17 48.96 -11.56
CA ILE A 409 23.38 48.28 -11.07
C ILE A 409 23.52 46.90 -11.74
N SER A 410 22.46 46.09 -11.75
CA SER A 410 22.50 44.76 -12.38
C SER A 410 22.70 44.80 -13.90
N PHE A 411 22.14 45.79 -14.61
CA PHE A 411 22.38 45.96 -16.05
C PHE A 411 23.82 46.42 -16.33
N GLY A 412 24.36 47.34 -15.53
CA GLY A 412 25.76 47.76 -15.62
C GLY A 412 26.73 46.61 -15.36
N ALA A 413 26.46 45.81 -14.33
CA ALA A 413 27.24 44.62 -13.98
C ALA A 413 27.25 43.58 -15.12
N LEU A 414 26.08 43.22 -15.66
CA LEU A 414 25.98 42.31 -16.80
C LEU A 414 26.66 42.87 -18.08
N ALA A 415 26.62 44.20 -18.28
CA ALA A 415 27.30 44.85 -19.40
C ALA A 415 28.83 44.87 -19.24
N LYS A 416 29.36 44.95 -18.01
CA LYS A 416 30.80 44.78 -17.71
C LYS A 416 31.24 43.35 -17.97
N LEU A 417 30.52 42.36 -17.41
CA LEU A 417 30.81 40.94 -17.62
C LEU A 417 30.88 40.58 -19.11
N ARG A 418 29.91 41.04 -19.92
CA ARG A 418 29.87 40.82 -21.38
C ARG A 418 31.00 41.47 -22.19
N LYS A 419 31.69 42.47 -21.64
CA LYS A 419 32.79 43.19 -22.31
C LYS A 419 34.18 42.73 -21.86
N SER A 420 34.26 41.97 -20.77
CA SER A 420 35.53 41.44 -20.28
C SER A 420 35.95 40.20 -21.09
N SER A 421 37.25 40.00 -21.26
CA SER A 421 37.81 38.73 -21.78
C SER A 421 37.43 37.52 -20.91
N THR A 422 36.98 37.75 -19.67
CA THR A 422 36.35 36.76 -18.79
C THR A 422 35.13 36.07 -19.42
N ALA A 423 34.39 36.75 -20.31
CA ALA A 423 33.27 36.12 -21.01
C ALA A 423 33.72 35.03 -22.01
N GLU A 424 34.92 35.17 -22.59
CA GLU A 424 35.51 34.12 -23.45
C GLU A 424 36.07 32.97 -22.62
N ARG A 425 36.64 33.25 -21.43
CA ARG A 425 37.08 32.20 -20.47
C ARG A 425 35.91 31.34 -20.01
N LEU A 426 34.84 31.96 -19.46
CA LEU A 426 33.61 31.26 -19.11
C LEU A 426 33.03 30.47 -20.30
N ARG A 427 33.05 31.05 -21.50
CA ARG A 427 32.57 30.35 -22.70
C ARG A 427 33.47 29.20 -23.14
N THR A 428 34.73 29.16 -22.73
CA THR A 428 35.66 28.08 -23.04
C THR A 428 35.60 26.98 -21.98
N GLU A 429 35.68 27.36 -20.70
CA GLU A 429 35.61 26.46 -19.54
C GLU A 429 34.25 25.73 -19.46
N PHE A 430 33.14 26.39 -19.84
CA PHE A 430 31.79 25.81 -19.74
C PHE A 430 31.25 25.28 -21.09
N ALA A 431 32.04 25.32 -22.18
CA ALA A 431 31.63 24.75 -23.48
C ALA A 431 31.78 23.22 -23.56
N GLU A 432 32.46 22.59 -22.60
CA GLU A 432 32.53 21.13 -22.52
C GLU A 432 31.35 20.54 -21.71
N TYR A 433 30.58 21.38 -21.00
CA TYR A 433 29.46 20.99 -20.14
C TYR A 433 28.05 21.26 -20.74
N PHE A 434 27.93 21.88 -21.94
CA PHE A 434 26.65 22.25 -22.59
C PHE A 434 26.64 22.11 -24.12
#